data_AF-A0A2E1YFD1-F1
#
_entry.id   AF-A0A2E1YFD1-F1
#
_cell.length_a   1.000
_cell.length_b   1.000
_cell.length_c   1.000
_cell.angle_alpha   90.00
_cell.angle_beta   90.00
_cell.angle_gamma   90.00
#
_symmetry.space_group_name_H-M   'P 1'
#
loop_
_entity.id
_entity.type
_entity.pdbx_description
1 polymer ?
#
loop_
_entity_poly.entity_id
_entity_poly.type
_entity_poly.pdbx_seq_one_letter_code
_entity_poly.pdbx_strand_id
1 'polypeptide(L)'
;MKMLDLPDKIKDKLFEIKFNSDESILKIISYFPLSDLECKSILSLSNQSALPDFHSIFTDSISDDEWNKTKDQIKKRFQNELFDIDSKL
;
A
#
# COMPACT_ATOMS: atom_id res chain seq x y z
N MET A 1 -10.18 -22.27 -12.37
CA MET A 1 -9.98 -20.84 -12.08
C MET A 1 -9.01 -20.29 -13.10
N LYS A 2 -9.46 -19.44 -14.03
CA LYS A 2 -8.52 -18.61 -14.79
C LYS A 2 -7.88 -17.69 -13.76
N MET A 3 -6.70 -18.05 -13.24
CA MET A 3 -5.80 -17.01 -12.74
C MET A 3 -5.64 -16.08 -13.92
N LEU A 4 -6.10 -14.84 -13.79
CA LEU A 4 -5.72 -13.77 -14.72
C LEU A 4 -4.23 -13.92 -14.94
N ASP A 5 -3.81 -14.02 -16.19
CA ASP A 5 -2.42 -14.28 -16.54
C ASP A 5 -1.62 -12.99 -16.37
N LEU A 6 -1.56 -12.57 -15.10
CA LEU A 6 -0.98 -11.33 -14.64
C LEU A 6 0.55 -11.47 -14.74
N PRO A 7 1.25 -10.40 -15.17
CA PRO A 7 2.69 -10.34 -15.06
C PRO A 7 3.15 -10.66 -13.64
N ASP A 8 4.22 -11.43 -13.51
CA ASP A 8 4.72 -11.89 -12.19
C ASP A 8 5.01 -10.72 -11.25
N LYS A 9 5.53 -9.62 -11.80
CA LYS A 9 5.75 -8.36 -11.07
C LYS A 9 4.49 -7.81 -10.38
N ILE A 10 3.30 -8.03 -10.97
CA ILE A 10 2.03 -7.64 -10.35
C ILE A 10 1.60 -8.69 -9.33
N LYS A 11 1.71 -9.98 -9.66
CA LYS A 11 1.37 -11.09 -8.75
C LYS A 11 2.13 -10.99 -7.42
N ASP A 12 3.42 -10.65 -7.46
CA ASP A 12 4.27 -10.51 -6.27
C ASP A 12 3.79 -9.42 -5.30
N LYS A 13 3.06 -8.41 -5.80
CA LYS A 13 2.48 -7.36 -4.98
C LYS A 13 1.12 -7.72 -4.40
N LEU A 14 0.40 -8.67 -5.01
CA LEU A 14 -0.97 -8.97 -4.65
C LEU A 14 -1.05 -9.89 -3.43
N PHE A 15 -1.91 -9.53 -2.49
CA PHE A 15 -2.26 -10.38 -1.36
C PHE A 15 -3.47 -11.26 -1.70
N GLU A 16 -4.56 -10.64 -2.19
CA GLU A 16 -5.81 -11.33 -2.49
C GLU A 16 -6.57 -10.62 -3.61
N ILE A 17 -7.23 -11.40 -4.48
CA ILE A 17 -8.27 -10.89 -5.39
C ILE A 17 -9.59 -11.57 -5.03
N LYS A 18 -10.63 -10.78 -4.77
CA LYS A 18 -11.99 -11.26 -4.54
C LYS A 18 -12.80 -11.11 -5.82
N PHE A 19 -13.59 -12.13 -6.12
CA PHE A 19 -14.44 -12.19 -7.30
C PHE A 19 -15.91 -12.15 -6.91
N ASN A 20 -16.73 -11.58 -7.79
CA ASN A 20 -18.17 -11.69 -7.77
C ASN A 20 -18.61 -13.09 -8.26
N SER A 21 -19.90 -13.39 -8.10
CA SER A 21 -20.50 -14.64 -8.59
C SER A 21 -20.44 -14.80 -10.12
N ASP A 22 -20.25 -13.71 -10.86
CA ASP A 22 -20.09 -13.68 -12.33
C ASP A 22 -18.62 -13.74 -12.77
N GLU A 23 -17.72 -14.10 -11.85
CA GLU A 23 -16.26 -14.15 -12.05
C GLU A 23 -15.59 -12.79 -12.32
N SER A 24 -16.33 -11.67 -12.24
CA SER A 24 -15.75 -10.34 -12.32
C SER A 24 -14.98 -9.98 -11.04
N ILE A 25 -13.95 -9.14 -11.13
CA ILE A 25 -13.18 -8.74 -9.94
C ILE A 25 -14.03 -7.79 -9.11
N LEU A 26 -14.27 -8.16 -7.85
CA LEU A 26 -14.96 -7.32 -6.86
C LEU A 26 -13.98 -6.39 -6.16
N LYS A 27 -12.87 -6.95 -5.66
CA LYS A 27 -11.91 -6.23 -4.82
C LYS A 27 -10.51 -6.78 -5.01
N ILE A 28 -9.53 -5.87 -4.97
CA ILE A 28 -8.11 -6.20 -5.02
C ILE A 28 -7.46 -5.71 -3.72
N ILE A 29 -6.76 -6.63 -3.05
CA ILE A 29 -5.96 -6.34 -1.87
C ILE A 29 -4.50 -6.59 -2.23
N SER A 30 -3.67 -5.57 -2.08
CA SER A 30 -2.25 -5.59 -2.42
C SER A 30 -1.41 -5.32 -1.17
N TYR A 31 -0.22 -5.89 -1.10
CA TYR A 31 0.79 -5.49 -0.11
C TYR A 31 1.22 -4.05 -0.34
N PHE A 32 1.49 -3.68 -1.61
CA PHE A 32 2.00 -2.36 -1.97
C PHE A 32 1.05 -1.62 -2.91
N PRO A 33 1.13 -0.28 -2.98
CA PRO A 33 0.34 0.49 -3.93
C PRO A 33 0.64 0.04 -5.37
N LEU A 34 -0.40 0.08 -6.21
CA LEU A 34 -0.27 -0.20 -7.63
C LEU A 34 -0.20 1.13 -8.39
N SER A 35 0.70 1.18 -9.36
CA SER A 35 0.79 2.30 -10.29
C SER A 35 -0.38 2.30 -11.28
N ASP A 36 -0.64 3.46 -11.90
CA ASP A 36 -1.69 3.59 -12.93
C ASP A 36 -1.54 2.59 -14.08
N LEU A 37 -0.30 2.24 -14.45
CA LEU A 37 -0.01 1.26 -15.50
C LEU A 37 -0.37 -0.17 -15.07
N GLU A 38 -0.08 -0.52 -13.82
CA GLU A 38 -0.44 -1.82 -13.24
C GLU A 38 -1.97 -1.94 -13.13
N CYS A 39 -2.64 -0.88 -12.65
CA CYS A 39 -4.09 -0.80 -12.62
C CYS A 39 -4.73 -0.97 -14.01
N LYS A 40 -4.23 -0.27 -15.04
CA LYS A 40 -4.70 -0.42 -16.43
C LYS A 40 -4.48 -1.82 -16.99
N SER A 41 -3.37 -2.46 -16.60
CA SER A 41 -3.06 -3.83 -17.03
C SER A 41 -4.07 -4.81 -16.44
N ILE A 42 -4.39 -4.67 -15.15
CA ILE A 42 -5.40 -5.50 -14.48
C ILE A 42 -6.77 -5.30 -15.11
N LEU A 43 -7.18 -4.05 -15.36
CA LEU A 43 -8.45 -3.72 -16.03
C LEU A 43 -8.58 -4.37 -17.40
N SER A 44 -7.51 -4.30 -18.19
CA SER A 44 -7.48 -4.86 -19.55
C SER A 44 -7.58 -6.39 -19.52
N LEU A 45 -6.96 -7.04 -18.53
CA LEU A 45 -7.03 -8.50 -18.37
C LEU A 45 -8.38 -8.96 -17.79
N SER A 46 -9.01 -8.15 -16.94
CA SER A 46 -10.29 -8.48 -16.32
C SER A 46 -11.52 -8.13 -17.17
N ASN A 47 -11.32 -7.48 -18.32
CA ASN A 47 -12.39 -6.95 -19.18
C ASN A 47 -13.39 -6.05 -18.44
N GLN A 48 -12.94 -5.34 -17.40
CA GLN A 48 -13.78 -4.40 -16.65
C GLN A 48 -13.56 -2.96 -17.12
N SER A 49 -14.64 -2.18 -17.14
CA SER A 49 -14.61 -0.77 -17.56
C SER A 49 -14.15 0.19 -16.46
N ALA A 50 -14.18 -0.23 -15.19
CA ALA A 50 -13.84 0.59 -14.03
C ALA A 50 -12.98 -0.20 -13.05
N LEU A 51 -12.10 0.51 -12.33
CA LEU A 51 -11.22 -0.10 -11.34
C LEU A 51 -12.08 -0.69 -10.21
N PRO A 52 -11.91 -1.99 -9.89
CA PRO A 52 -12.57 -2.59 -8.73
C PRO A 52 -12.05 -1.94 -7.44
N ASP A 53 -12.76 -2.17 -6.34
CA ASP A 53 -12.35 -1.64 -5.03
C ASP A 53 -10.91 -2.05 -4.73
N PHE A 54 -10.02 -1.07 -4.54
CA PHE A 54 -8.58 -1.29 -4.40
C PHE A 54 -8.12 -0.86 -3.01
N HIS A 55 -7.43 -1.77 -2.33
CA HIS A 55 -6.83 -1.50 -1.02
C HIS A 55 -5.38 -1.96 -0.99
N SER A 56 -4.50 -1.09 -0.50
CA SER A 56 -3.10 -1.41 -0.24
C SER A 56 -2.85 -1.49 1.26
N ILE A 57 -2.18 -2.56 1.69
CA ILE A 57 -1.82 -2.81 3.10
C ILE A 57 -0.71 -1.85 3.52
N PHE A 58 0.31 -1.69 2.69
CA PHE A 58 1.36 -0.69 2.85
C PHE A 58 1.07 0.53 1.98
N THR A 59 1.51 1.69 2.43
CA THR A 59 1.39 2.94 1.70
C THR A 59 2.78 3.48 1.37
N ASP A 60 2.93 4.05 0.18
CA ASP A 60 4.16 4.74 -0.23
C ASP A 60 4.19 6.19 0.29
N SER A 61 3.10 6.64 0.90
CA SER A 61 2.99 7.96 1.54
C SER A 61 2.89 7.80 3.06
N ILE A 62 3.56 8.70 3.77
CA ILE A 62 3.46 8.84 5.22
C ILE A 62 2.46 9.97 5.49
N SER A 63 1.52 9.75 6.39
CA SER A 63 0.57 10.81 6.78
C SER A 63 1.27 11.94 7.54
N ASP A 64 0.69 13.15 7.54
CA ASP A 64 1.25 14.26 8.31
C ASP A 64 1.38 13.93 9.80
N ASP A 65 0.46 13.16 10.36
CA ASP A 65 0.49 12.73 11.76
C ASP A 65 1.66 11.77 12.05
N GLU A 66 1.86 10.76 11.19
CA GLU A 66 3.00 9.85 11.29
C GLU A 66 4.32 10.58 11.07
N TRP A 67 4.34 11.56 10.18
CA TRP A 67 5.49 12.42 9.94
C TRP A 67 5.78 13.32 11.14
N ASN A 68 4.76 13.92 11.74
CA ASN A 68 4.89 14.74 12.94
C ASN A 68 5.41 13.92 14.12
N LYS A 69 4.87 12.72 14.33
CA LYS A 69 5.36 11.77 15.33
C LYS A 69 6.82 11.40 15.10
N THR A 70 7.20 11.12 13.85
CA THR A 70 8.59 10.81 13.49
C THR A 70 9.51 12.01 13.76
N LYS A 71 9.10 13.23 13.40
CA LYS A 71 9.86 14.46 13.68
C LYS A 71 10.07 14.67 15.17
N ASP A 72 9.05 14.44 16.00
CA ASP A 72 9.16 14.63 17.45
C ASP A 72 10.07 13.58 18.10
N GLN A 73 10.03 12.33 17.61
CA GLN A 73 10.98 11.29 18.00
C GLN A 73 12.42 11.65 17.65
N ILE A 74 12.66 12.17 16.43
CA ILE A 74 13.98 12.63 16.01
C ILE A 74 14.47 13.76 16.91
N LYS A 75 13.63 14.78 17.17
CA LYS A 75 13.99 15.89 18.06
C LYS A 75 14.34 15.40 19.47
N LYS A 76 13.51 14.52 20.04
CA LYS A 76 13.74 13.97 21.38
C LYS A 76 15.05 13.18 21.44
N ARG A 77 15.30 12.33 20.46
CA ARG A 77 16.55 11.56 20.37
C ARG A 77 17.77 12.47 20.27
N PHE A 78 17.69 13.51 19.43
CA PHE A 78 18.77 14.48 19.25
C PHE A 78 19.05 15.29 20.54
N GLN A 79 18.00 15.71 21.26
CA GLN A 79 18.13 16.39 22.55
C GLN A 79 18.75 15.48 23.62
N ASN A 80 18.33 14.22 23.66
CA ASN A 80 18.81 13.27 24.67
C ASN A 80 20.26 12.84 24.40
N GLU A 81 20.63 12.57 23.15
CA GLU A 81 21.99 12.12 22.80
C GLU A 81 23.05 13.23 22.90
N LEU A 82 22.70 14.49 22.60
CA LEU A 82 23.67 15.59 22.59
C LEU A 82 23.71 16.42 23.87
N PHE A 83 22.60 16.52 24.60
CA PHE A 83 22.45 17.46 25.70
C PHE A 83 21.97 16.81 27.00
N ASP A 84 21.71 15.50 27.00
CA ASP A 84 21.32 14.70 28.17
C ASP A 84 20.20 15.37 29.01
N ILE A 85 19.26 16.05 28.36
CA ILE A 85 18.29 16.95 29.01
C ILE A 85 17.27 16.17 29.83
N ASP A 86 16.94 14.93 29.42
CA ASP A 86 16.04 14.02 30.15
C ASP A 86 16.70 13.37 31.40
N SER A 87 18.02 13.54 31.64
CA SER A 87 18.71 12.97 32.82
C SER A 87 18.51 13.77 34.12
N LYS A 88 17.82 14.92 34.06
CA LYS A 88 17.53 15.78 35.21
C LYS A 88 16.03 15.90 35.46
N LEU A 89 15.41 14.81 35.93
CA LEU A 89 14.13 14.83 36.63
C LEU A 89 14.15 13.77 37.74
#